data_AF-A0A8J8B3T8-F1
#
_entry.id   AF-A0A8J8B3T8-F1
#
_cell.length_a   1.000
_cell.length_b   1.000
_cell.length_c   1.000
_cell.angle_alpha   90.00
_cell.angle_beta   90.00
_cell.angle_gamma   90.00
#
_symmetry.space_group_name_H-M   'P 1'
#
loop_
_entity.id
_entity.type
_entity.pdbx_description
1 polymer ?
#
loop_
_entity_poly.entity_id
_entity_poly.type
_entity_poly.pdbx_seq_one_letter_code
_entity_poly.pdbx_strand_id
1 'polypeptide(L)'
;MLFKNREKLMEELKGRNVDFYLEDDMFEVEGMARYEDGRIIIQVLDAVGHMMELAGDFLELMMQNRKLLARRTDTGKVFEMEINRIYDLVEMPSPKEFLNKKALGADQFFHKPTDTLIWFDDEMKQWTIEKNKINMYFCGERTAYESLEQLFQSNEEYMNGKWQAVFFNSEVEEVYGQNYC
;
A
#
# COMPACT_ATOMS: atom_id res chain seq x y z
N MET A 1 9.56 -11.11 -7.36
CA MET A 1 10.59 -10.50 -8.25
C MET A 1 10.35 -8.98 -8.27
N LEU A 2 10.57 -8.31 -7.13
CA LEU A 2 10.01 -6.99 -6.88
C LEU A 2 10.91 -5.89 -7.45
N PHE A 3 10.36 -5.09 -8.36
CA PHE A 3 11.01 -3.98 -9.06
C PHE A 3 12.25 -4.33 -9.90
N LYS A 4 12.05 -5.02 -11.03
CA LYS A 4 13.08 -5.12 -12.08
C LYS A 4 13.50 -3.76 -12.67
N ASN A 5 12.73 -2.70 -12.44
CA ASN A 5 12.97 -1.37 -12.99
C ASN A 5 12.91 -0.29 -11.88
N ARG A 6 14.08 0.24 -11.52
CA ARG A 6 14.26 1.35 -10.56
C ARG A 6 13.41 2.56 -10.94
N GLU A 7 13.37 2.94 -12.21
CA GLU A 7 12.66 4.14 -12.65
C GLU A 7 11.16 4.04 -12.37
N LYS A 8 10.57 2.86 -12.59
CA LYS A 8 9.15 2.62 -12.31
C LYS A 8 8.84 2.76 -10.82
N LEU A 9 9.67 2.16 -9.95
CA LEU A 9 9.53 2.31 -8.50
C LEU A 9 9.64 3.77 -8.07
N MET A 10 10.63 4.50 -8.61
CA MET A 10 10.81 5.91 -8.29
C MET A 10 9.59 6.74 -8.71
N GLU A 11 8.99 6.48 -9.88
CA GLU A 11 7.77 7.18 -10.31
C GLU A 11 6.57 6.86 -9.41
N GLU A 12 6.38 5.59 -9.04
CA GLU A 12 5.26 5.19 -8.17
C GLU A 12 5.34 5.80 -6.78
N LEU A 13 6.55 6.00 -6.24
CA LEU A 13 6.75 6.59 -4.91
C LEU A 13 6.53 8.12 -4.86
N LYS A 14 6.61 8.83 -5.98
CA LYS A 14 6.63 10.31 -5.95
C LYS A 14 5.35 10.88 -5.33
N GLY A 15 5.50 11.47 -4.14
CA GLY A 15 4.42 12.17 -3.44
C GLY A 15 3.39 11.24 -2.83
N ARG A 16 3.71 9.96 -2.60
CA ARG A 16 2.78 8.95 -2.10
C ARG A 16 3.17 8.43 -0.72
N ASN A 17 2.17 7.90 -0.02
CA ASN A 17 2.42 7.17 1.22
C ASN A 17 3.01 5.82 0.90
N VAL A 18 3.82 5.32 1.83
CA VAL A 18 4.53 4.05 1.71
C VAL A 18 4.52 3.35 3.05
N ASP A 19 4.12 2.08 3.04
CA ASP A 19 4.34 1.16 4.16
C ASP A 19 5.56 0.30 3.81
N PHE A 20 6.50 0.17 4.73
CA PHE A 20 7.78 -0.52 4.48
C PHE A 20 8.37 -1.16 5.74
N TYR A 21 9.32 -2.05 5.53
CA TYR A 21 10.13 -2.69 6.56
C TYR A 21 11.59 -2.23 6.45
N LEU A 22 12.28 -2.12 7.57
CA LEU A 22 13.72 -1.85 7.65
C LEU A 22 14.43 -3.07 8.19
N GLU A 23 15.44 -3.55 7.47
CA GLU A 23 16.09 -4.85 7.74
C GLU A 23 15.08 -6.02 7.70
N ASP A 24 15.46 -7.19 8.21
CA ASP A 24 14.56 -8.34 8.39
C ASP A 24 13.60 -8.16 9.59
N ASP A 25 13.24 -6.92 9.93
CA ASP A 25 12.30 -6.65 11.02
C ASP A 25 10.85 -6.85 10.54
N MET A 26 10.03 -7.48 11.37
CA MET A 26 8.62 -7.75 11.07
C MET A 26 7.69 -6.57 11.44
N PHE A 27 8.25 -5.45 11.88
CA PHE A 27 7.48 -4.25 12.24
C PHE A 27 7.40 -3.26 11.08
N GLU A 28 6.17 -3.03 10.61
CA GLU A 28 5.86 -2.07 9.55
C GLU A 28 6.09 -0.62 10.01
N VAL A 29 6.64 0.19 9.11
CA VAL A 29 6.84 1.63 9.23
C VAL A 29 6.03 2.33 8.15
N GLU A 30 5.28 3.35 8.54
CA GLU A 30 4.52 4.21 7.62
C GLU A 30 5.31 5.49 7.31
N GLY A 31 5.32 5.89 6.06
CA GLY A 31 6.00 7.10 5.61
C GLY A 31 5.36 7.79 4.42
N MET A 32 5.87 8.98 4.11
CA MET A 32 5.50 9.75 2.92
C MET A 32 6.74 10.03 2.09
N ALA A 33 6.75 9.56 0.84
CA ALA A 33 7.84 9.77 -0.09
C ALA A 33 7.72 11.15 -0.77
N ARG A 34 8.81 11.92 -0.71
CA ARG A 34 8.97 13.24 -1.31
C ARG A 34 10.14 13.21 -2.28
N TYR A 35 10.04 14.00 -3.34
CA TYR A 35 11.11 14.16 -4.31
C TYR A 35 11.78 15.52 -4.12
N GLU A 36 13.05 15.51 -3.73
CA GLU A 36 13.83 16.69 -3.38
C GLU A 36 15.22 16.58 -4.02
N ASP A 37 15.60 17.56 -4.84
CA ASP A 37 16.93 17.66 -5.47
C ASP A 37 17.44 16.37 -6.16
N GLY A 38 16.55 15.66 -6.87
CA GLY A 38 16.92 14.42 -7.57
C GLY A 38 16.87 13.16 -6.70
N ARG A 39 16.50 13.29 -5.43
CA ARG A 39 16.49 12.22 -4.42
C ARG A 39 15.07 11.95 -3.95
N ILE A 40 14.82 10.73 -3.47
CA ILE A 40 13.58 10.41 -2.77
C ILE A 40 13.87 10.38 -1.28
N ILE A 41 13.14 11.20 -0.53
CA ILE A 41 13.18 11.25 0.92
C ILE A 41 11.85 10.73 1.44
N ILE A 42 11.89 9.70 2.27
CA ILE A 42 10.72 9.25 3.03
C ILE A 42 10.75 9.99 4.36
N GLN A 43 9.69 10.77 4.62
CA GLN A 43 9.37 11.22 5.96
C GLN A 43 8.69 10.07 6.70
N VAL A 44 9.23 9.68 7.84
CA VAL A 44 8.60 8.67 8.71
C VAL A 44 7.41 9.32 9.42
N LEU A 45 6.26 8.67 9.38
CA LEU A 45 5.00 9.17 9.92
C LEU A 45 4.56 8.41 11.16
N ASP A 46 4.64 7.08 11.12
CA ASP A 46 4.24 6.22 12.23
C ASP A 46 4.97 4.88 12.21
N ALA A 47 5.22 4.34 13.39
CA ALA A 47 5.74 3.00 13.62
C ALA A 47 5.65 2.67 15.11
N VAL A 48 5.87 1.40 15.46
CA VAL A 48 6.11 1.01 16.86
C VAL A 48 7.33 1.74 17.42
N GLY A 49 7.32 2.09 18.71
CA GLY A 49 8.26 3.07 19.28
C GLY A 49 9.75 2.80 19.01
N HIS A 50 10.21 1.55 19.12
CA HIS A 50 11.60 1.21 18.82
C HIS A 50 11.96 1.38 17.34
N MET A 51 11.00 1.18 16.43
CA MET A 51 11.18 1.43 15.00
C MET A 51 11.20 2.92 14.69
N MET A 52 10.43 3.75 15.39
CA MET A 52 10.55 5.21 15.28
C MET A 52 11.95 5.69 15.66
N GLU A 53 12.50 5.18 16.77
CA GLU A 53 13.86 5.50 17.21
C GLU A 53 14.92 5.02 16.21
N LEU A 54 14.72 3.81 15.64
CA LEU A 54 15.62 3.21 14.67
C LEU A 54 15.62 3.96 13.35
N ALA A 55 14.44 4.26 12.79
CA ALA A 55 14.25 4.89 11.50
C ALA A 55 14.61 6.39 11.53
N GLY A 56 14.35 7.07 12.64
CA GLY A 56 14.43 8.54 12.71
C GLY A 56 13.35 9.22 11.87
N ASP A 57 13.51 10.52 11.63
CA ASP A 57 12.45 11.31 10.99
C ASP A 57 12.45 11.21 9.45
N PHE A 58 13.64 11.03 8.86
CA PHE A 58 13.83 11.09 7.41
C PHE A 58 14.84 10.06 6.90
N LEU A 59 14.46 9.40 5.80
CA LEU A 59 15.23 8.36 5.14
C LEU A 59 15.42 8.71 3.65
N GLU A 60 16.66 8.75 3.19
CA GLU A 60 16.99 8.84 1.76
C GLU A 60 17.02 7.46 1.11
N LEU A 61 16.24 7.28 0.06
CA LEU A 61 16.20 6.05 -0.71
C LEU A 61 17.34 5.94 -1.71
N MET A 62 17.98 4.77 -1.74
CA MET A 62 19.08 4.47 -2.64
C MET A 62 18.91 3.06 -3.22
N MET A 63 19.31 2.87 -4.47
CA MET A 63 19.39 1.54 -5.08
C MET A 63 20.86 1.16 -5.24
N GLN A 64 21.29 0.06 -4.64
CA GLN A 64 22.65 -0.46 -4.76
C GLN A 64 22.62 -1.98 -4.91
N ASN A 65 23.33 -2.53 -5.89
CA ASN A 65 23.43 -3.98 -6.12
C ASN A 65 22.07 -4.70 -6.19
N ARG A 66 21.05 -4.06 -6.78
CA ARG A 66 19.65 -4.54 -6.86
C ARG A 66 18.90 -4.60 -5.53
N LYS A 67 19.45 -4.06 -4.44
CA LYS A 67 18.77 -3.87 -3.17
C LYS A 67 18.27 -2.43 -3.05
N LEU A 68 17.10 -2.27 -2.45
CA LEU A 68 16.62 -0.98 -2.00
C LEU A 68 17.17 -0.73 -0.59
N LEU A 69 17.80 0.43 -0.43
CA LEU A 69 18.43 0.84 0.81
C LEU A 69 17.83 2.16 1.28
N ALA A 70 17.77 2.34 2.58
CA ALA A 70 17.34 3.57 3.23
C ALA A 70 18.45 4.12 4.10
N ARG A 71 18.85 5.37 3.86
CA ARG A 71 19.87 6.06 4.68
C ARG A 71 19.23 7.14 5.52
N ARG A 72 19.44 7.07 6.83
CA ARG A 72 19.10 8.17 7.74
C ARG A 72 19.84 9.45 7.37
N THR A 73 19.10 10.54 7.26
CA THR A 73 19.69 11.84 6.89
C THR A 73 20.46 12.49 8.02
N ASP A 74 20.18 12.14 9.28
CA ASP A 74 20.80 12.72 10.48
C ASP A 74 22.11 12.02 10.90
N THR A 75 22.15 10.70 10.80
CA THR A 75 23.26 9.85 11.28
C THR A 75 24.04 9.19 10.15
N GLY A 76 23.48 9.12 8.95
CA GLY A 76 24.06 8.38 7.82
C GLY A 76 23.96 6.86 7.94
N LYS A 77 23.30 6.33 8.99
CA LYS A 77 23.05 4.88 9.12
C LYS A 77 22.24 4.39 7.93
N VAL A 78 22.62 3.23 7.39
CA VAL A 78 22.00 2.63 6.21
C VAL A 78 21.33 1.32 6.61
N PHE A 79 20.14 1.09 6.06
CA PHE A 79 19.34 -0.12 6.23
C PHE A 79 19.03 -0.73 4.87
N GLU A 80 18.85 -2.05 4.83
CA GLU A 80 18.04 -2.66 3.78
C GLU A 80 16.57 -2.29 3.98
N MET A 81 15.83 -2.05 2.90
CA MET A 81 14.42 -1.67 2.96
C MET A 81 13.61 -2.54 2.02
N GLU A 82 12.46 -2.99 2.49
CA GLU A 82 11.45 -3.64 1.68
C GLU A 82 10.16 -2.82 1.69
N ILE A 83 9.71 -2.40 0.51
CA ILE A 83 8.42 -1.70 0.39
C ILE A 83 7.32 -2.74 0.45
N ASN A 84 6.42 -2.58 1.41
CA ASN A 84 5.22 -3.39 1.53
C ASN A 84 4.10 -2.85 0.63
N ARG A 85 3.85 -1.53 0.70
CA ARG A 85 2.72 -0.91 0.02
C ARG A 85 3.03 0.50 -0.43
N ILE A 86 2.50 0.92 -1.58
CA ILE A 86 2.49 2.33 -2.02
C ILE A 86 1.04 2.74 -2.27
N TYR A 87 0.60 3.83 -1.65
CA TYR A 87 -0.80 4.23 -1.67
C TYR A 87 -1.03 5.74 -1.51
N ASP A 88 -2.20 6.16 -1.96
CA ASP A 88 -2.78 7.45 -1.60
C ASP A 88 -3.83 7.25 -0.51
N LEU A 89 -3.87 8.16 0.46
CA LEU A 89 -4.96 8.20 1.42
C LEU A 89 -6.20 8.84 0.80
N VAL A 90 -7.36 8.26 1.08
CA VAL A 90 -8.69 8.77 0.72
C VAL A 90 -9.52 8.80 1.99
N GLU A 91 -9.86 9.99 2.47
CA GLU A 91 -10.65 10.17 3.69
C GLU A 91 -12.14 10.24 3.34
N MET A 92 -12.95 9.43 4.02
CA MET A 92 -14.41 9.37 3.83
C MET A 92 -14.78 9.21 2.34
N PRO A 93 -14.32 8.12 1.69
CA PRO A 93 -14.42 7.99 0.25
C PRO A 93 -15.87 7.98 -0.25
N SER A 94 -16.02 8.38 -1.51
CA SER A 94 -17.21 8.16 -2.33
C SER A 94 -16.91 7.21 -3.49
N PRO A 95 -17.94 6.61 -4.12
CA PRO A 95 -17.78 5.82 -5.35
C PRO A 95 -16.96 6.55 -6.42
N LYS A 96 -17.18 7.86 -6.57
CA LYS A 96 -16.47 8.71 -7.53
C LYS A 96 -14.97 8.82 -7.23
N GLU A 97 -14.59 8.93 -5.96
CA GLU A 97 -13.18 8.99 -5.57
C GLU A 97 -12.46 7.68 -5.85
N PHE A 98 -13.10 6.54 -5.59
CA PHE A 98 -12.55 5.23 -5.94
C PHE A 98 -12.38 5.09 -7.45
N LEU A 99 -13.37 5.49 -8.26
CA LEU A 99 -13.23 5.50 -9.73
C LEU A 99 -12.07 6.39 -10.19
N ASN A 100 -11.93 7.59 -9.62
CA ASN A 100 -10.84 8.50 -9.95
C ASN A 100 -9.47 7.88 -9.61
N LYS A 101 -9.33 7.26 -8.44
CA LYS A 101 -8.08 6.59 -8.04
C LYS A 101 -7.79 5.35 -8.89
N LYS A 102 -8.81 4.56 -9.26
CA LYS A 102 -8.66 3.43 -10.20
C LYS A 102 -8.17 3.90 -11.56
N ALA A 103 -8.70 5.02 -12.07
CA ALA A 103 -8.25 5.62 -13.33
C ALA A 103 -6.79 6.15 -13.26
N LEU A 104 -6.30 6.49 -12.07
CA LEU A 104 -4.88 6.83 -11.82
C LEU A 104 -3.98 5.60 -11.64
N GLY A 105 -4.54 4.39 -11.70
CA GLY A 105 -3.81 3.12 -11.61
C GLY A 105 -3.84 2.45 -10.24
N ALA A 106 -4.71 2.86 -9.31
CA ALA A 106 -4.88 2.10 -8.07
C ALA A 106 -5.54 0.76 -8.37
N ASP A 107 -4.99 -0.35 -7.88
CA ASP A 107 -5.51 -1.69 -8.15
C ASP A 107 -6.51 -2.17 -7.12
N GLN A 108 -6.34 -1.72 -5.88
CA GLN A 108 -7.18 -2.10 -4.74
C GLN A 108 -7.36 -0.92 -3.77
N PHE A 109 -8.41 -0.98 -2.97
CA PHE A 109 -8.71 -0.05 -1.89
C PHE A 109 -8.73 -0.81 -0.59
N PHE A 110 -7.85 -0.42 0.34
CA PHE A 110 -7.67 -1.13 1.59
C PHE A 110 -8.05 -0.28 2.79
N HIS A 111 -8.85 -0.85 3.69
CA HIS A 111 -9.21 -0.26 4.96
C HIS A 111 -8.52 -1.00 6.09
N LYS A 112 -7.38 -0.45 6.54
CA LYS A 112 -6.51 -1.05 7.55
C LYS A 112 -7.23 -1.40 8.88
N PRO A 113 -8.12 -0.56 9.44
CA PRO A 113 -8.75 -0.86 10.73
C PRO A 113 -9.66 -2.09 10.74
N THR A 114 -10.32 -2.38 9.61
CA THR A 114 -11.26 -3.51 9.49
C THR A 114 -10.74 -4.62 8.58
N ASP A 115 -9.48 -4.51 8.16
CA ASP A 115 -8.83 -5.42 7.21
C ASP A 115 -9.75 -5.76 6.02
N THR A 116 -10.30 -4.70 5.42
CA THR A 116 -11.28 -4.79 4.34
C THR A 116 -10.66 -4.35 3.03
N LEU A 117 -10.86 -5.14 1.98
CA LEU A 117 -10.29 -4.90 0.67
C LEU A 117 -11.40 -4.74 -0.36
N ILE A 118 -11.26 -3.77 -1.26
CA ILE A 118 -12.13 -3.61 -2.43
C ILE A 118 -11.27 -3.59 -3.69
N TRP A 119 -11.67 -4.35 -4.70
CA TRP A 119 -11.04 -4.32 -6.03
C TRP A 119 -12.08 -4.50 -7.13
N PHE A 120 -11.67 -4.20 -8.35
CA PHE A 120 -12.47 -4.53 -9.53
C PHE A 120 -11.95 -5.84 -10.12
N ASP A 121 -12.82 -6.84 -10.22
CA ASP A 121 -12.54 -8.10 -10.89
C ASP A 121 -12.74 -7.92 -12.39
N ASP A 122 -11.64 -7.96 -13.14
CA ASP A 122 -11.67 -7.76 -14.59
C ASP A 122 -12.25 -8.94 -15.37
N GLU A 123 -12.31 -10.14 -14.80
CA GLU A 123 -12.89 -11.31 -15.46
C GLU A 123 -14.42 -11.29 -15.31
N MET A 124 -14.90 -11.05 -14.09
CA MET A 124 -16.32 -10.98 -13.78
C MET A 124 -16.95 -9.63 -14.11
N LYS A 125 -16.13 -8.60 -14.34
CA LYS A 125 -16.55 -7.20 -14.55
C LYS A 125 -17.39 -6.66 -13.39
N GLN A 126 -16.98 -6.97 -12.17
CA GLN A 126 -17.68 -6.62 -10.94
C GLN A 126 -16.74 -6.04 -9.89
N TRP A 127 -17.29 -5.23 -8.99
CA TRP A 127 -16.59 -4.73 -7.81
C TRP A 127 -16.76 -5.73 -6.67
N THR A 128 -15.65 -6.19 -6.12
CA THR A 128 -15.65 -7.14 -5.00
C THR A 128 -15.20 -6.44 -3.74
N ILE A 129 -15.93 -6.67 -2.64
CA ILE A 129 -15.48 -6.37 -1.28
C ILE A 129 -15.14 -7.68 -0.57
N GLU A 130 -14.01 -7.72 0.11
CA GLU A 130 -13.62 -8.77 1.04
C GLU A 130 -13.53 -8.18 2.45
N LYS A 131 -14.35 -8.68 3.37
CA LYS A 131 -14.39 -8.25 4.77
C LYS A 131 -13.64 -9.24 5.65
N ASN A 132 -12.95 -8.72 6.67
CA ASN A 132 -12.31 -9.51 7.72
C ASN A 132 -11.35 -10.57 7.18
N LYS A 133 -10.24 -10.16 6.55
CA LYS A 133 -9.13 -11.06 6.26
C LYS A 133 -8.47 -11.50 7.59
N ILE A 134 -9.04 -12.45 8.30
CA ILE A 134 -8.40 -12.99 9.51
C ILE A 134 -7.10 -13.65 9.03
N ASN A 135 -5.92 -13.14 9.44
CA ASN A 135 -4.58 -13.64 9.06
C ASN A 135 -4.35 -15.17 9.18
N MET A 136 -5.28 -15.92 9.78
CA MET A 136 -5.27 -17.40 9.85
C MET A 136 -6.12 -18.11 8.79
N TYR A 137 -7.05 -17.41 8.12
CA TYR A 137 -7.89 -17.95 7.06
C TYR A 137 -7.59 -17.19 5.77
N PHE A 138 -7.16 -17.92 4.74
CA PHE A 138 -6.77 -17.37 3.43
C PHE A 138 -7.90 -16.66 2.65
N CYS A 139 -9.11 -16.55 3.20
CA CYS A 139 -10.21 -15.79 2.62
C CYS A 139 -11.10 -15.14 3.69
N GLY A 140 -11.38 -13.86 3.52
CA GLY A 140 -12.47 -13.16 4.17
C GLY A 140 -13.82 -13.40 3.49
N GLU A 141 -14.88 -12.79 4.02
CA GLU A 141 -16.21 -12.83 3.40
C GLU A 141 -16.24 -11.96 2.16
N ARG A 142 -16.51 -12.56 0.99
CA ARG A 142 -16.53 -11.87 -0.30
C ARG A 142 -17.94 -11.64 -0.82
N THR A 143 -18.18 -10.44 -1.34
CA THR A 143 -19.41 -10.14 -2.06
C THR A 143 -19.09 -9.29 -3.28
N ALA A 144 -19.66 -9.65 -4.43
CA ALA A 144 -19.49 -8.95 -5.69
C ALA A 144 -20.72 -8.08 -6.01
N TYR A 145 -20.47 -6.94 -6.64
CA TYR A 145 -21.46 -5.92 -6.99
C TYR A 145 -21.23 -5.44 -8.42
N GLU A 146 -22.29 -5.04 -9.11
CA GLU A 146 -22.18 -4.54 -10.49
C GLU A 146 -21.61 -3.12 -10.54
N SER A 147 -21.73 -2.35 -9.45
CA SER A 147 -21.23 -0.97 -9.37
C SER A 147 -20.74 -0.61 -7.98
N LEU A 148 -19.88 0.42 -7.92
CA LEU A 148 -19.43 0.97 -6.63
C LEU A 148 -20.58 1.61 -5.85
N GLU A 149 -21.59 2.17 -6.51
CA GLU A 149 -22.77 2.71 -5.84
C GLU A 149 -23.52 1.62 -5.08
N GLN A 150 -23.75 0.45 -5.70
CA GLN A 150 -24.37 -0.69 -5.03
C GLN A 150 -23.50 -1.21 -3.88
N LEU A 151 -22.18 -1.30 -4.09
CA LEU A 151 -21.22 -1.73 -3.06
C LEU A 151 -21.27 -0.79 -1.86
N PHE A 152 -21.16 0.53 -2.08
CA PHE A 152 -21.17 1.51 -1.00
C PHE A 152 -22.49 1.51 -0.24
N GLN A 153 -23.62 1.45 -0.94
CA GLN A 153 -24.94 1.40 -0.31
C GLN A 153 -25.13 0.14 0.55
N SER A 154 -24.64 -1.01 0.08
CA SER A 154 -24.78 -2.29 0.79
C SER A 154 -23.82 -2.45 1.96
N ASN A 155 -22.78 -1.60 2.04
CA ASN A 155 -21.69 -1.72 3.00
C ASN A 155 -21.39 -0.40 3.72
N GLU A 156 -22.38 0.49 3.85
CA GLU A 156 -22.22 1.85 4.40
C GLU A 156 -21.47 1.87 5.75
N GLU A 157 -21.73 0.88 6.62
CA GLU A 157 -21.08 0.75 7.93
C GLU A 157 -19.56 0.53 7.86
N TYR A 158 -19.03 0.01 6.74
CA TYR A 158 -17.61 -0.23 6.52
C TYR A 158 -16.92 0.90 5.74
N MET A 159 -17.67 1.76 5.05
CA MET A 159 -17.09 2.72 4.10
C MET A 159 -16.50 3.97 4.76
N ASN A 160 -16.88 4.25 6.01
CA ASN A 160 -16.37 5.40 6.75
C ASN A 160 -14.90 5.22 7.14
N GLY A 161 -14.16 6.34 7.24
CA GLY A 161 -12.78 6.35 7.71
C GLY A 161 -11.75 6.63 6.61
N LYS A 162 -10.51 6.19 6.85
CA LYS A 162 -9.38 6.45 5.96
C LYS A 162 -9.05 5.19 5.17
N TRP A 163 -9.21 5.28 3.86
CA TRP A 163 -8.89 4.21 2.93
C TRP A 163 -7.56 4.47 2.24
N GLN A 164 -6.84 3.38 1.94
CA GLN A 164 -5.62 3.40 1.16
C GLN A 164 -5.96 2.97 -0.27
N ALA A 165 -5.86 3.89 -1.24
CA ALA A 165 -5.89 3.56 -2.66
C ALA A 165 -4.50 3.06 -3.07
N VAL A 166 -4.37 1.75 -3.25
CA VAL A 166 -3.08 1.06 -3.36
C VAL A 166 -2.67 0.89 -4.82
N PHE A 167 -1.43 1.24 -5.12
CA PHE A 167 -0.83 1.13 -6.46
C PHE A 167 0.25 0.06 -6.54
N PHE A 168 0.77 -0.34 -5.38
CA PHE A 168 1.71 -1.43 -5.26
C PHE A 168 1.49 -2.12 -3.91
N ASN A 169 1.53 -3.44 -3.90
CA ASN A 169 1.47 -4.27 -2.71
C ASN A 169 2.39 -5.50 -2.91
N SER A 170 3.32 -5.74 -1.98
CA SER A 170 4.27 -6.86 -2.07
C SER A 170 3.63 -8.21 -1.75
N GLU A 171 2.54 -8.22 -0.97
CA GLU A 171 1.79 -9.43 -0.59
C GLU A 171 0.95 -10.02 -1.74
N VAL A 172 0.81 -9.30 -2.86
CA VAL A 172 0.17 -9.84 -4.07
C VAL A 172 1.22 -10.70 -4.78
N GLU A 173 1.38 -11.94 -4.34
CA GLU A 173 2.12 -12.94 -5.10
C GLU A 173 1.48 -13.07 -6.50
N GLU A 174 2.32 -13.16 -7.54
CA GLU A 174 1.89 -13.56 -8.89
C GLU A 174 1.24 -14.94 -8.78
N VAL A 175 -0.08 -14.99 -8.63
CA VAL A 175 -0.84 -16.24 -8.63
C VAL A 175 -0.86 -16.77 -10.06
N TYR A 176 0.17 -17.53 -10.41
CA TYR A 176 0.12 -18.49 -11.49
C TYR A 176 -0.99 -19.51 -11.19
N GLY A 177 -2.19 -19.23 -11.68
CA GLY A 177 -3.19 -20.24 -12.02
C GLY A 177 -3.71 -21.12 -10.89
N GLN A 178 -4.06 -20.58 -9.72
CA GLN A 178 -4.92 -21.29 -8.79
C GLN A 178 -6.00 -20.39 -8.19
N ASN A 179 -7.25 -20.84 -8.38
CA ASN A 179 -8.46 -20.34 -7.77
C ASN A 179 -8.32 -20.29 -6.25
N TYR A 180 -8.68 -19.15 -5.66
CA TYR A 180 -9.09 -19.07 -4.27
C TYR A 180 -10.17 -17.97 -4.23
N CYS A 181 -11.48 -18.25 -4.23
CA CYS A 181 -12.25 -19.41 -3.74
C CYS A 181 -12.97 -20.20 -4.84
#